data_AF-A0A8S3VK86-F1
#
_entry.id   AF-A0A8S3VK86-F1
#
_cell.length_a   1.000
_cell.length_b   1.000
_cell.length_c   1.000
_cell.angle_alpha   90.00
_cell.angle_beta   90.00
_cell.angle_gamma   90.00
#
_symmetry.space_group_name_H-M   'P 1'
#
loop_
_entity.id
_entity.type
_entity.pdbx_description
1 polymer ?
#
loop_
_entity_poly.entity_id
_entity_poly.type
_entity_poly.pdbx_seq_one_letter_code
_entity_poly.pdbx_strand_id
1 'polypeptide(L)'
;MEESKTGYKSWKWTDAHFCNLPTHTLLYPGMSCGISTTPQTNVYGHAKVIDPDGSNKFLVASRVGKFISLEYQITMDKLAPSAKIIPFSYIPAGAELVSLDVICKSVHHKRIVVGVTFIKFEEESEDAESTCKQYLNLQYLFSDCFSQSIDLDFTPYQLTHTSIFVAGKLESVFLLIGSDCKIHMYREVSVSVFVGHVHWIDIVYFNQYSRRLTARGHRDGGITVSHVNVDSNEMLSSWSLQHDSPITCIKIFTLEYSVSQPGFISEKRKVRKVVDPVFHVLALSALEPAAVYRNVLSNGLKEPLVLPQSNKFDVPLCVCIVDIDFDGCNEIMIGTYGQELLAYKFISQKQTSKSGKS
;
A
#
# COMPACT_ATOMS: atom_id res chain seq x y z
N MET A 1 -23.50 -33.17 30.55
CA MET A 1 -23.21 -31.81 30.06
C MET A 1 -21.73 -31.75 29.74
N GLU A 2 -21.38 -32.20 28.53
CA GLU A 2 -20.03 -32.05 27.98
C GLU A 2 -19.91 -30.65 27.39
N GLU A 3 -19.14 -29.78 28.04
CA GLU A 3 -18.61 -28.59 27.38
C GLU A 3 -17.53 -29.02 26.39
N SER A 4 -17.86 -28.96 25.11
CA SER A 4 -16.90 -29.04 24.02
C SER A 4 -15.98 -27.81 24.04
N LYS A 5 -14.90 -27.88 24.83
CA LYS A 5 -13.79 -26.94 24.75
C LYS A 5 -13.09 -27.10 23.41
N THR A 6 -13.57 -26.37 22.40
CA THR A 6 -12.83 -26.14 21.16
C THR A 6 -11.52 -25.44 21.51
N GLY A 7 -10.40 -26.11 21.24
CA GLY A 7 -9.07 -25.58 21.52
C GLY A 7 -8.82 -24.30 20.71
N TYR A 8 -8.91 -23.15 21.37
CA TYR A 8 -8.47 -21.89 20.78
C TYR A 8 -6.97 -21.97 20.52
N LYS A 9 -6.58 -22.02 19.24
CA LYS A 9 -5.21 -21.69 18.84
C LYS A 9 -4.94 -20.27 19.36
N SER A 10 -3.89 -20.08 20.17
CA SER A 10 -3.44 -18.73 20.51
C SER A 10 -2.73 -18.13 19.30
N TRP A 11 -3.26 -17.01 18.82
CA TRP A 11 -2.69 -16.22 17.73
C TRP A 11 -1.80 -15.15 18.33
N LYS A 12 -0.54 -15.08 17.89
CA LYS A 12 0.38 -14.03 18.30
C LYS A 12 1.28 -13.62 17.15
N TRP A 13 1.72 -12.38 17.16
CA TRP A 13 2.84 -11.91 16.35
C TRP A 13 4.14 -12.05 17.15
N THR A 14 5.26 -12.17 16.46
CA THR A 14 6.59 -12.01 17.08
C THR A 14 6.71 -10.62 17.72
N ASP A 15 7.67 -10.46 18.62
CA ASP A 15 8.19 -9.13 18.90
C ASP A 15 8.69 -8.47 17.61
N ALA A 16 8.64 -7.14 17.59
CA ALA A 16 9.19 -6.37 16.51
C ALA A 16 10.70 -6.65 16.39
N HIS A 17 11.13 -7.13 15.23
CA HIS A 17 12.55 -7.12 14.88
C HIS A 17 12.88 -5.75 14.29
N PHE A 18 13.81 -5.05 14.94
CA PHE A 18 14.24 -3.71 14.57
C PHE A 18 15.46 -3.77 13.65
N CYS A 19 15.41 -2.99 12.58
CA CYS A 19 16.57 -2.72 11.76
C CYS A 19 16.65 -1.22 11.48
N ASN A 20 17.69 -0.59 12.03
CA ASN A 20 18.00 0.80 11.74
C ASN A 20 18.44 0.91 10.29
N LEU A 21 17.84 1.83 9.54
CA LEU A 21 18.36 2.18 8.23
C LEU A 21 19.73 2.88 8.39
N PRO A 22 20.72 2.57 7.53
CA PRO A 22 22.07 3.12 7.67
C PRO A 22 22.06 4.64 7.60
N THR A 23 22.68 5.28 8.59
CA THR A 23 22.83 6.75 8.66
C THR A 23 23.87 7.25 7.65
N HIS A 24 23.79 8.55 7.27
CA HIS A 24 24.70 9.18 6.30
C HIS A 24 26.18 8.92 6.61
N THR A 25 26.53 8.84 7.90
CA THR A 25 27.89 8.62 8.40
C THR A 25 28.47 7.26 8.01
N LEU A 26 27.63 6.23 7.87
CA LEU A 26 28.05 4.88 7.45
C LEU A 26 28.14 4.76 5.92
N LEU A 27 27.34 5.55 5.18
CA LEU A 27 27.32 5.54 3.71
C LEU A 27 28.37 6.49 3.10
N TYR A 28 28.71 7.58 3.81
CA TYR A 28 29.68 8.60 3.39
C TYR A 28 30.58 9.01 4.58
N PRO A 29 31.64 8.23 4.90
CA PRO A 29 32.57 8.59 5.95
C PRO A 29 33.36 9.84 5.55
N GLY A 30 33.12 10.98 6.20
CA GLY A 30 33.92 12.21 6.04
C GLY A 30 33.16 13.54 5.90
N MET A 31 31.84 13.52 5.76
CA MET A 31 31.01 14.75 5.78
C MET A 31 30.40 14.95 7.17
N SER A 32 31.15 15.57 8.09
CA SER A 32 30.65 15.98 9.41
C SER A 32 30.02 17.38 9.34
N CYS A 33 28.73 17.45 9.01
CA CYS A 33 27.94 18.65 9.23
C CYS A 33 27.18 18.47 10.56
N GLY A 34 27.42 19.33 11.55
CA GLY A 34 26.89 19.24 12.92
C GLY A 34 25.41 19.56 13.08
N ILE A 35 24.55 19.08 12.18
CA ILE A 35 23.10 19.07 12.34
C ILE A 35 22.67 17.62 12.19
N SER A 36 21.90 17.11 13.16
CA SER A 36 21.27 15.79 13.15
C SER A 36 20.25 15.68 12.00
N THR A 37 20.71 15.60 10.75
CA THR A 37 19.88 15.26 9.60
C THR A 37 20.27 13.86 9.12
N THR A 38 19.64 12.85 9.72
CA THR A 38 19.63 11.52 9.11
C THR A 38 19.07 11.66 7.69
N PRO A 39 19.74 11.12 6.66
CA PRO A 39 19.36 11.37 5.28
C PRO A 39 18.05 10.63 5.03
N GLN A 40 16.96 11.38 4.91
CA GLN A 40 15.70 10.82 4.44
C GLN A 40 15.99 10.10 3.12
N THR A 41 15.57 8.84 3.00
CA THR A 41 15.82 8.07 1.78
C THR A 41 15.25 8.83 0.59
N ASN A 42 15.99 8.88 -0.51
CA ASN A 42 15.54 9.62 -1.69
C ASN A 42 14.31 8.99 -2.34
N VAL A 43 13.84 7.82 -1.91
CA VAL A 43 12.67 7.11 -2.48
C VAL A 43 11.40 7.54 -1.75
N TYR A 44 10.51 8.21 -2.48
CA TYR A 44 9.28 8.78 -1.92
C TYR A 44 8.04 7.92 -2.22
N GLY A 45 8.04 7.21 -3.34
CA GLY A 45 6.93 6.35 -3.74
C GLY A 45 7.40 5.18 -4.59
N HIS A 46 6.61 4.10 -4.59
CA HIS A 46 6.84 2.95 -5.44
C HIS A 46 5.52 2.35 -5.92
N ALA A 47 5.56 1.69 -7.06
CA ALA A 47 4.42 0.94 -7.57
C ALA A 47 4.88 -0.30 -8.31
N LYS A 48 4.13 -1.40 -8.12
CA LYS A 48 4.30 -2.62 -8.90
C LYS A 48 3.63 -2.43 -10.25
N VAL A 49 4.37 -2.70 -11.32
CA VAL A 49 3.88 -2.71 -12.68
C VAL A 49 3.90 -4.15 -13.16
N ILE A 50 2.74 -4.67 -13.55
CA ILE A 50 2.63 -5.98 -14.18
C ILE A 50 2.37 -5.71 -15.66
N ASP A 51 3.35 -6.03 -16.50
CA ASP A 51 3.17 -5.95 -17.93
C ASP A 51 2.18 -7.03 -18.39
N PRO A 52 1.49 -6.80 -19.51
CA PRO A 52 0.63 -7.80 -20.14
C PRO A 52 1.26 -9.16 -20.43
N ASP A 53 2.57 -9.19 -20.66
CA ASP A 53 3.34 -10.41 -20.92
C ASP A 53 3.68 -11.18 -19.62
N GLY A 54 3.20 -10.70 -18.48
CA GLY A 54 3.44 -11.28 -17.16
C GLY A 54 4.77 -10.87 -16.53
N SER A 55 5.58 -10.03 -17.21
CA SER A 55 6.78 -9.48 -16.59
C SER A 55 6.43 -8.49 -15.49
N ASN A 56 7.19 -8.54 -14.39
CA ASN A 56 7.01 -7.64 -13.26
C ASN A 56 8.11 -6.58 -13.29
N LYS A 57 7.70 -5.31 -13.23
CA LYS A 57 8.60 -4.18 -13.04
C LYS A 57 8.22 -3.47 -11.75
N PHE A 58 9.19 -2.80 -11.16
CA PHE A 58 9.01 -2.00 -9.98
C PHE A 58 9.40 -0.57 -10.30
N LEU A 59 8.41 0.32 -10.28
CA LEU A 59 8.65 1.75 -10.49
C LEU A 59 8.97 2.38 -9.15
N VAL A 60 10.07 3.13 -9.09
CA VAL A 60 10.52 3.86 -7.91
C VAL A 60 10.64 5.32 -8.28
N ALA A 61 10.00 6.20 -7.51
CA ALA A 61 10.16 7.63 -7.67
C ALA A 61 10.98 8.23 -6.53
N SER A 62 11.93 9.07 -6.90
CA SER A 62 12.69 9.83 -5.93
C SER A 62 12.02 11.15 -5.55
N ARG A 63 12.30 11.68 -4.36
CA ARG A 63 11.79 12.99 -3.90
C ARG A 63 12.10 14.12 -4.89
N VAL A 64 13.22 14.02 -5.64
CA VAL A 64 13.67 15.00 -6.65
C VAL A 64 13.16 14.66 -8.06
N GLY A 65 12.07 13.88 -8.18
CA GLY A 65 11.41 13.63 -9.46
C GLY A 65 12.14 12.69 -10.43
N LYS A 66 13.10 11.87 -9.95
CA LYS A 66 13.71 10.83 -10.79
C LYS A 66 12.93 9.53 -10.68
N PHE A 67 12.53 8.98 -11.81
CA PHE A 67 11.80 7.71 -11.89
C PHE A 67 12.72 6.62 -12.39
N ILE A 68 12.79 5.52 -11.65
CA ILE A 68 13.63 4.36 -11.96
C ILE A 68 12.71 3.15 -12.06
N SER A 69 12.77 2.47 -13.21
CA SER A 69 12.19 1.14 -13.38
C SER A 69 13.23 0.09 -13.03
N LEU A 70 12.90 -0.78 -12.09
CA LEU A 70 13.65 -1.99 -11.79
C LEU A 70 12.92 -3.17 -12.40
N GLU A 71 13.59 -3.92 -13.26
CA GLU A 71 13.03 -5.08 -13.94
C GLU A 71 14.06 -6.18 -14.05
N TYR A 72 13.60 -7.42 -14.16
CA TYR A 72 14.46 -8.54 -14.52
C TYR A 72 14.29 -8.83 -16.01
N GLN A 73 15.40 -8.85 -16.74
CA GLN A 73 15.43 -9.22 -18.15
C GLN A 73 16.01 -10.62 -18.31
N ILE A 74 15.42 -11.41 -19.18
CA ILE A 74 15.95 -12.72 -19.56
C ILE A 74 16.87 -12.49 -20.77
N THR A 75 18.17 -12.70 -20.59
CA THR A 75 19.16 -12.67 -21.68
C THR A 75 19.86 -14.02 -21.72
N MET A 76 19.78 -14.74 -22.84
CA MET A 76 20.40 -16.07 -23.01
C MET A 76 20.09 -17.03 -21.85
N ASP A 77 18.82 -17.19 -21.49
CA ASP A 77 18.32 -18.01 -20.36
C ASP A 77 18.84 -17.63 -18.95
N LYS A 78 19.46 -16.44 -18.81
CA LYS A 78 19.85 -15.90 -17.51
C LYS A 78 19.00 -14.70 -17.14
N LEU A 79 18.53 -14.69 -15.90
CA LEU A 79 17.81 -13.56 -15.32
C LEU A 79 18.83 -12.50 -14.88
N ALA A 80 18.83 -11.35 -15.53
CA ALA A 80 19.70 -10.22 -15.20
C ALA A 80 18.86 -9.08 -14.64
N PRO A 81 19.21 -8.51 -13.47
CA PRO A 81 18.57 -7.29 -12.99
C PRO A 81 18.93 -6.12 -13.90
N SER A 82 17.95 -5.26 -14.21
CA SER A 82 18.11 -4.05 -15.00
C SER A 82 17.46 -2.88 -14.28
N ALA A 83 18.14 -1.74 -14.27
CA ALA A 83 17.63 -0.48 -13.75
C ALA A 83 17.63 0.55 -14.88
N LYS A 84 16.47 1.13 -15.18
CA LYS A 84 16.29 2.11 -16.26
C LYS A 84 15.69 3.38 -15.71
N ILE A 85 16.28 4.53 -16.04
CA ILE A 85 15.66 5.81 -15.76
C ILE A 85 14.52 6.02 -16.76
N ILE A 86 13.33 6.29 -16.24
CA ILE A 86 12.17 6.61 -17.04
C ILE A 86 12.06 8.14 -17.13
N PRO A 87 12.00 8.72 -18.35
CA PRO A 87 11.74 10.13 -18.50
C PRO A 87 10.30 10.42 -18.08
N PHE A 88 10.15 11.27 -17.07
CA PHE A 88 8.86 11.79 -16.64
C PHE A 88 8.76 13.25 -17.03
N SER A 89 7.72 13.60 -17.77
CA SER A 89 7.54 14.96 -18.26
C SER A 89 6.78 15.77 -17.21
N TYR A 90 7.10 17.06 -17.08
CA TYR A 90 6.32 18.05 -16.28
C TYR A 90 6.39 17.97 -14.74
N ILE A 91 7.46 17.41 -14.15
CA ILE A 91 7.77 17.68 -12.74
C ILE A 91 8.81 18.79 -12.70
N PRO A 92 8.44 20.01 -12.26
CA PRO A 92 9.35 21.14 -12.25
C PRO A 92 10.47 20.93 -11.23
N ALA A 93 11.64 21.54 -11.49
CA ALA A 93 12.71 21.59 -10.50
C ALA A 93 12.20 22.26 -9.21
N GLY A 94 12.62 21.73 -8.06
CA GLY A 94 12.16 22.21 -6.75
C GLY A 94 10.79 21.68 -6.31
N ALA A 95 10.13 20.84 -7.11
CA ALA A 95 8.92 20.15 -6.68
C ALA A 95 9.23 19.00 -5.69
N GLU A 96 8.38 18.85 -4.69
CA GLU A 96 8.41 17.74 -3.75
C GLU A 96 7.26 16.77 -4.05
N LEU A 97 7.59 15.51 -4.32
CA LEU A 97 6.57 14.47 -4.54
C LEU A 97 5.78 14.21 -3.27
N VAL A 98 4.48 13.89 -3.41
CA VAL A 98 3.56 13.62 -2.29
C VAL A 98 2.90 12.25 -2.36
N SER A 99 2.58 11.74 -3.55
CA SER A 99 2.14 10.35 -3.73
C SER A 99 2.29 9.91 -5.18
N LEU A 100 2.35 8.59 -5.37
CA LEU A 100 2.55 7.94 -6.66
C LEU A 100 1.72 6.68 -6.73
N ASP A 101 1.11 6.44 -7.88
CA ASP A 101 0.52 5.14 -8.19
C ASP A 101 0.50 4.87 -9.71
N VAL A 102 0.33 3.60 -10.09
CA VAL A 102 0.40 3.16 -11.49
C VAL A 102 -0.75 2.24 -11.85
N ILE A 103 -1.40 2.54 -12.97
CA ILE A 103 -2.45 1.72 -13.58
C ILE A 103 -1.91 1.06 -14.85
N CYS A 104 -2.08 -0.25 -14.99
CA CYS A 104 -1.87 -0.96 -16.26
C CYS A 104 -3.20 -1.14 -17.00
N LYS A 105 -3.46 -0.34 -18.04
CA LYS A 105 -4.64 -0.43 -18.90
C LYS A 105 -4.37 -1.36 -20.10
N SER A 106 -5.06 -2.50 -20.14
CA SER A 106 -5.14 -3.46 -21.25
C SER A 106 -3.88 -4.30 -21.57
N VAL A 107 -4.12 -5.59 -21.85
CA VAL A 107 -3.11 -6.58 -22.25
C VAL A 107 -2.56 -6.31 -23.65
N HIS A 108 -3.36 -5.70 -24.54
CA HIS A 108 -3.01 -5.62 -25.96
C HIS A 108 -2.25 -4.34 -26.38
N HIS A 109 -2.38 -3.26 -25.61
CA HIS A 109 -1.82 -1.95 -25.99
C HIS A 109 -0.79 -1.38 -25.02
N LYS A 110 -0.35 -2.17 -24.01
CA LYS A 110 0.68 -1.80 -23.01
C LYS A 110 0.53 -0.35 -22.50
N ARG A 111 -0.69 0.07 -22.12
CA ARG A 111 -0.93 1.44 -21.65
C ARG A 111 -0.72 1.50 -20.14
N ILE A 112 0.50 1.79 -19.73
CA ILE A 112 0.80 2.06 -18.33
C ILE A 112 0.58 3.56 -18.09
N VAL A 113 -0.26 3.89 -17.13
CA VAL A 113 -0.52 5.27 -16.71
C VAL A 113 0.06 5.45 -15.32
N VAL A 114 0.97 6.40 -15.18
CA VAL A 114 1.56 6.78 -13.89
C VAL A 114 0.88 8.05 -13.44
N GLY A 115 0.32 8.02 -12.24
CA GLY A 115 -0.16 9.20 -11.55
C GLY A 115 0.84 9.63 -10.48
N VAL A 116 1.12 10.93 -10.43
CA VAL A 116 2.04 11.52 -9.46
C VAL A 116 1.43 12.81 -8.95
N THR A 117 1.46 13.00 -7.64
CA THR A 117 1.15 14.31 -7.03
C THR A 117 2.39 14.93 -6.44
N PHE A 118 2.49 16.26 -6.52
CA PHE A 118 3.61 17.01 -5.98
C PHE A 118 3.21 18.43 -5.56
N ILE A 119 4.01 19.01 -4.68
CA ILE A 119 3.90 20.39 -4.23
C ILE A 119 5.10 21.16 -4.77
N LYS A 120 4.86 22.36 -5.28
CA LYS A 120 5.91 23.29 -5.73
C LYS A 120 5.81 24.57 -4.92
N PHE A 121 6.94 24.98 -4.33
CA PHE A 121 7.09 26.29 -3.70
C PHE A 121 7.39 27.32 -4.79
N GLU A 122 6.69 28.44 -4.80
CA GLU A 122 7.01 29.56 -5.69
C GLU A 122 8.14 30.38 -5.06
N GLU A 123 9.15 30.74 -5.86
CA GLU A 123 10.28 31.55 -5.39
C GLU A 123 9.79 32.98 -5.09
N GLU A 124 10.24 33.51 -3.95
CA GLU A 124 9.80 34.78 -3.36
C GLU A 124 10.00 35.98 -4.31
N SER A 125 8.97 36.81 -4.46
CA SER A 125 9.20 38.26 -4.58
C SER A 125 9.26 38.85 -3.18
N GLU A 126 10.15 39.81 -2.94
CA GLU A 126 10.57 40.35 -1.62
C GLU A 126 9.44 40.79 -0.65
N ASP A 127 8.18 40.81 -1.10
CA ASP A 127 6.99 41.24 -0.36
C ASP A 127 5.82 40.22 -0.33
N ALA A 128 6.00 38.97 -0.79
CA ALA A 128 4.91 37.99 -0.90
C ALA A 128 5.02 36.83 0.11
N GLU A 129 3.89 36.45 0.74
CA GLU A 129 3.78 35.19 1.49
C GLU A 129 4.16 34.01 0.58
N SER A 130 4.97 33.07 1.09
CA SER A 130 5.39 31.89 0.33
C SER A 130 4.17 31.05 -0.07
N THR A 131 3.72 31.17 -1.32
CA THR A 131 2.63 30.36 -1.86
C THR A 131 3.18 29.03 -2.35
N CYS A 132 2.47 27.94 -2.03
CA CYS A 132 2.74 26.63 -2.60
C CYS A 132 1.58 26.23 -3.51
N LYS A 133 1.91 25.63 -4.66
CA LYS A 133 0.94 25.07 -5.60
C LYS A 133 1.04 23.56 -5.64
N GLN A 134 -0.10 22.90 -5.73
CA GLN A 134 -0.21 21.44 -5.71
C GLN A 134 -0.74 20.95 -7.05
N TYR A 135 -0.22 19.82 -7.51
CA TYR A 135 -0.52 19.30 -8.85
C TYR A 135 -0.75 17.80 -8.82
N LEU A 136 -1.59 17.31 -9.73
CA LEU A 136 -1.69 15.92 -10.15
C LEU A 136 -1.24 15.81 -11.62
N ASN A 137 -0.19 15.03 -11.86
CA ASN A 137 0.25 14.66 -13.21
C ASN A 137 -0.15 13.21 -13.51
N LEU A 138 -0.85 13.01 -14.63
CA LEU A 138 -1.15 11.71 -15.21
C LEU A 138 -0.38 11.55 -16.52
N GLN A 139 0.55 10.59 -16.59
CA GLN A 139 1.38 10.36 -17.77
C GLN A 139 1.28 8.92 -18.27
N TYR A 140 1.08 8.75 -19.57
CA TYR A 140 1.22 7.44 -20.21
C TYR A 140 2.71 7.14 -20.44
N LEU A 141 3.18 5.99 -19.94
CA LEU A 141 4.51 5.50 -20.26
C LEU A 141 4.53 4.89 -21.66
N PHE A 142 5.64 5.09 -22.36
CA PHE A 142 5.93 4.48 -23.68
C PHE A 142 4.98 4.90 -24.82
N SER A 143 4.20 5.98 -24.63
CA SER A 143 3.37 6.62 -25.64
C SER A 143 3.60 8.14 -25.58
N ASP A 144 4.16 8.72 -26.64
CA ASP A 144 4.63 10.11 -26.67
C ASP A 144 3.54 11.20 -26.60
N CYS A 145 2.27 10.85 -26.43
CA CYS A 145 1.17 11.75 -26.81
C CYS A 145 0.23 12.23 -25.69
N PHE A 146 0.34 11.77 -24.44
CA PHE A 146 -0.61 12.24 -23.41
C PHE A 146 -0.02 12.33 -22.01
N SER A 147 0.15 13.58 -21.57
CA SER A 147 0.37 13.96 -20.17
C SER A 147 -0.66 15.02 -19.80
N GLN A 148 -1.39 14.79 -18.71
CA GLN A 148 -2.31 15.77 -18.15
C GLN A 148 -1.77 16.26 -16.82
N SER A 149 -1.61 17.58 -16.69
CA SER A 149 -1.32 18.24 -15.41
C SER A 149 -2.57 18.94 -14.93
N ILE A 150 -2.94 18.72 -13.67
CA ILE A 150 -4.16 19.23 -13.06
C ILE A 150 -3.76 20.00 -11.81
N ASP A 151 -4.12 21.28 -11.76
CA ASP A 151 -3.95 22.12 -10.57
C ASP A 151 -4.92 21.65 -9.49
N LEU A 152 -4.43 21.51 -8.26
CA LEU A 152 -5.22 21.12 -7.10
C LEU A 152 -5.40 22.32 -6.18
N ASP A 153 -6.61 22.48 -5.66
CA ASP A 153 -6.96 23.48 -4.63
C ASP A 153 -6.87 22.90 -3.20
N PHE A 154 -6.24 21.73 -3.06
CA PHE A 154 -6.07 21.01 -1.80
C PHE A 154 -4.70 20.31 -1.73
N THR A 155 -4.26 20.00 -0.51
CA THR A 155 -3.05 19.20 -0.29
C THR A 155 -3.34 17.71 -0.50
N PRO A 156 -2.70 17.03 -1.47
CA PRO A 156 -2.89 15.60 -1.69
C PRO A 156 -2.30 14.79 -0.54
N TYR A 157 -2.91 13.64 -0.21
CA TYR A 157 -2.43 12.71 0.82
C TYR A 157 -2.06 11.35 0.24
N GLN A 158 -3.01 10.71 -0.44
CA GLN A 158 -2.83 9.39 -1.03
C GLN A 158 -3.40 9.39 -2.43
N LEU A 159 -2.57 8.96 -3.38
CA LEU A 159 -3.00 8.54 -4.70
C LEU A 159 -3.02 7.01 -4.73
N THR A 160 -4.14 6.43 -5.15
CA THR A 160 -4.28 4.99 -5.36
C THR A 160 -5.21 4.75 -6.55
N HIS A 161 -5.28 3.53 -7.07
CA HIS A 161 -6.20 3.16 -8.12
C HIS A 161 -7.17 2.07 -7.68
N THR A 162 -8.29 1.98 -8.39
CA THR A 162 -9.25 0.90 -8.26
C THR A 162 -9.88 0.63 -9.61
N SER A 163 -10.50 -0.53 -9.75
CA SER A 163 -11.41 -0.81 -10.87
C SER A 163 -12.85 -0.46 -10.48
N ILE A 164 -13.67 -0.09 -11.46
CA ILE A 164 -15.11 0.17 -11.31
C ILE A 164 -15.86 -0.39 -12.53
N PHE A 165 -17.12 -0.76 -12.37
CA PHE A 165 -17.97 -1.18 -13.48
C PHE A 165 -18.77 0.01 -14.03
N VAL A 166 -18.59 0.28 -15.32
CA VAL A 166 -19.31 1.34 -16.04
C VAL A 166 -19.86 0.74 -17.33
N ALA A 167 -21.19 0.77 -17.51
CA ALA A 167 -21.87 0.24 -18.70
C ALA A 167 -21.43 -1.20 -19.09
N GLY A 168 -21.26 -2.08 -18.08
CA GLY A 168 -20.86 -3.48 -18.29
C GLY A 168 -19.37 -3.69 -18.60
N LYS A 169 -18.53 -2.66 -18.51
CA LYS A 169 -17.07 -2.75 -18.68
C LYS A 169 -16.35 -2.39 -17.38
N LEU A 170 -15.27 -3.12 -17.10
CA LEU A 170 -14.36 -2.80 -16.01
C LEU A 170 -13.42 -1.67 -16.45
N GLU A 171 -13.50 -0.52 -15.80
CA GLU A 171 -12.65 0.65 -16.02
C GLU A 171 -11.71 0.82 -14.83
N SER A 172 -10.45 1.17 -15.07
CA SER A 172 -9.50 1.51 -14.01
C SER A 172 -9.41 3.02 -13.82
N VAL A 173 -9.53 3.47 -12.58
CA VAL A 173 -9.61 4.88 -12.19
C VAL A 173 -8.61 5.20 -11.08
N PHE A 174 -8.14 6.45 -11.04
CA PHE A 174 -7.38 6.96 -9.91
C PHE A 174 -8.32 7.54 -8.85
N LEU A 175 -7.97 7.33 -7.59
CA LEU A 175 -8.55 7.96 -6.41
C LEU A 175 -7.47 8.82 -5.78
N LEU A 176 -7.77 10.11 -5.65
CA LEU A 176 -6.92 11.06 -4.93
C LEU A 176 -7.65 11.54 -3.68
N ILE A 177 -7.03 11.31 -2.53
CA ILE A 177 -7.50 11.76 -1.23
C ILE A 177 -6.71 13.02 -0.85
N GLY A 178 -7.40 14.01 -0.26
CA GLY A 178 -6.78 15.29 0.06
C GLY A 178 -7.28 15.98 1.33
N SER A 179 -6.68 17.13 1.61
CA SER A 179 -6.97 17.96 2.79
C SER A 179 -8.39 18.51 2.86
N ASP A 180 -9.08 18.56 1.71
CA ASP A 180 -10.45 19.04 1.55
C ASP A 180 -11.52 18.07 2.06
N CYS A 181 -11.13 16.95 2.67
CA CYS A 181 -12.03 15.90 3.16
C CYS A 181 -12.87 15.27 2.06
N LYS A 182 -12.30 15.15 0.85
CA LYS A 182 -12.95 14.48 -0.28
C LYS A 182 -12.05 13.41 -0.89
N ILE A 183 -12.70 12.52 -1.62
CA ILE A 183 -12.08 11.50 -2.47
C ILE A 183 -12.44 11.87 -3.91
N HIS A 184 -11.42 12.24 -4.68
CA HIS A 184 -11.53 12.61 -6.09
C HIS A 184 -11.25 11.41 -6.97
N MET A 185 -12.26 10.94 -7.69
CA MET A 185 -12.14 9.82 -8.63
C MET A 185 -11.92 10.37 -10.04
N TYR A 186 -10.69 10.24 -10.54
CA TYR A 186 -10.29 10.66 -11.88
C TYR A 186 -10.49 9.50 -12.87
N ARG A 187 -11.40 9.72 -13.82
CA ARG A 187 -11.59 8.91 -15.02
C ARG A 187 -10.89 9.58 -16.20
N GLU A 188 -10.86 8.92 -17.36
CA GLU A 188 -10.25 9.50 -18.57
C GLU A 188 -10.89 10.81 -19.02
N VAL A 189 -12.19 10.99 -18.77
CA VAL A 189 -12.98 12.12 -19.31
C VAL A 189 -13.70 12.91 -18.22
N SER A 190 -13.75 12.41 -16.98
CA SER A 190 -14.52 13.04 -15.92
C SER A 190 -13.89 12.86 -14.55
N VAL A 191 -14.28 13.74 -13.63
CA VAL A 191 -13.94 13.66 -12.21
C VAL A 191 -15.22 13.55 -11.41
N SER A 192 -15.28 12.57 -10.52
CA SER A 192 -16.37 12.44 -9.54
C SER A 192 -15.81 12.69 -8.16
N VAL A 193 -16.52 13.44 -7.33
CA VAL A 193 -16.04 13.84 -6.00
C VAL A 193 -16.97 13.28 -4.94
N PHE A 194 -16.40 12.59 -3.96
CA PHE A 194 -17.11 12.00 -2.83
C PHE A 194 -16.65 12.63 -1.53
N VAL A 195 -17.57 12.96 -0.62
CA VAL A 195 -17.21 13.48 0.70
C VAL A 195 -16.72 12.33 1.58
N GLY A 196 -15.59 12.53 2.26
CA GLY A 196 -15.05 11.56 3.21
C GLY A 196 -13.81 12.08 3.93
N HIS A 197 -13.81 12.01 5.26
CA HIS A 197 -12.67 12.37 6.13
C HIS A 197 -11.57 11.28 6.13
N VAL A 198 -11.32 10.69 4.96
CA VAL A 198 -10.37 9.60 4.79
C VAL A 198 -8.98 10.17 4.65
N HIS A 199 -8.02 9.54 5.32
CA HIS A 199 -6.58 9.78 5.15
C HIS A 199 -5.95 8.71 4.26
N TRP A 200 -6.37 7.45 4.46
CA TRP A 200 -5.88 6.31 3.70
C TRP A 200 -7.00 5.35 3.33
N ILE A 201 -6.97 4.82 2.11
CA ILE A 201 -7.91 3.82 1.61
C ILE A 201 -7.17 2.62 1.02
N ASP A 202 -7.73 1.44 1.21
CA ASP A 202 -7.28 0.20 0.59
C ASP A 202 -8.49 -0.59 0.09
N ILE A 203 -8.41 -1.08 -1.15
CA ILE A 203 -9.54 -1.69 -1.85
C ILE A 203 -9.09 -3.04 -2.42
N VAL A 204 -9.81 -4.10 -2.06
CA VAL A 204 -9.54 -5.45 -2.56
C VAL A 204 -10.81 -6.02 -3.18
N TYR A 205 -10.68 -6.50 -4.42
CA TYR A 205 -11.71 -7.28 -5.10
C TYR A 205 -11.44 -8.77 -4.93
N PHE A 206 -12.49 -9.53 -4.71
CA PHE A 206 -12.42 -11.00 -4.60
C PHE A 206 -13.66 -11.64 -5.22
N ASN A 207 -13.67 -12.97 -5.30
CA ASN A 207 -14.72 -13.74 -6.00
C ASN A 207 -14.96 -13.23 -7.43
N GLN A 208 -13.90 -13.22 -8.25
CA GLN A 208 -13.96 -12.79 -9.65
C GLN A 208 -14.55 -11.36 -9.83
N TYR A 209 -14.16 -10.42 -8.96
CA TYR A 209 -14.65 -9.03 -8.93
C TYR A 209 -16.12 -8.83 -8.54
N SER A 210 -16.86 -9.87 -8.16
CA SER A 210 -18.26 -9.75 -7.66
C SER A 210 -18.37 -9.21 -6.24
N ARG A 211 -17.26 -9.23 -5.49
CA ARG A 211 -17.18 -8.74 -4.10
C ARG A 211 -16.04 -7.76 -3.95
N ARG A 212 -16.28 -6.71 -3.17
CA ARG A 212 -15.30 -5.69 -2.83
C ARG A 212 -15.24 -5.48 -1.33
N LEU A 213 -14.03 -5.52 -0.79
CA LEU A 213 -13.72 -5.06 0.56
C LEU A 213 -12.99 -3.72 0.46
N THR A 214 -13.45 -2.73 1.20
CA THR A 214 -12.85 -1.39 1.22
C THR A 214 -12.60 -1.00 2.67
N ALA A 215 -11.35 -0.74 3.01
CA ALA A 215 -10.92 -0.27 4.32
C ALA A 215 -10.51 1.20 4.21
N ARG A 216 -11.01 2.03 5.12
CA ARG A 216 -10.76 3.47 5.20
C ARG A 216 -10.23 3.79 6.58
N GLY A 217 -9.09 4.48 6.63
CA GLY A 217 -8.51 5.09 7.82
C GLY A 217 -8.71 6.58 7.75
N HIS A 218 -9.21 7.18 8.82
CA HIS A 218 -9.59 8.59 8.87
C HIS A 218 -8.58 9.40 9.70
N ARG A 219 -8.55 10.72 9.46
CA ARG A 219 -7.69 11.65 10.22
C ARG A 219 -8.11 11.82 11.67
N ASP A 220 -9.36 11.57 11.98
CA ASP A 220 -9.89 11.64 13.34
C ASP A 220 -9.68 10.34 14.14
N GLY A 221 -9.07 9.31 13.56
CA GLY A 221 -8.93 7.98 14.16
C GLY A 221 -10.05 7.01 13.76
N GLY A 222 -11.04 7.44 12.97
CA GLY A 222 -12.07 6.54 12.47
C GLY A 222 -11.49 5.45 11.54
N ILE A 223 -11.88 4.21 11.77
CA ILE A 223 -11.66 3.08 10.88
C ILE A 223 -13.01 2.61 10.37
N THR A 224 -13.16 2.48 9.05
CA THR A 224 -14.36 1.89 8.46
C THR A 224 -14.00 0.85 7.42
N VAL A 225 -14.57 -0.34 7.56
CA VAL A 225 -14.45 -1.43 6.58
C VAL A 225 -15.83 -1.76 6.04
N SER A 226 -15.99 -1.67 4.72
CA SER A 226 -17.24 -1.99 4.03
C SER A 226 -17.04 -3.17 3.07
N HIS A 227 -17.96 -4.13 3.13
CA HIS A 227 -18.06 -5.25 2.22
C HIS A 227 -19.28 -5.04 1.30
N VAL A 228 -19.02 -5.03 0.00
CA VAL A 228 -20.00 -4.63 -1.02
C VAL A 228 -20.13 -5.73 -2.07
N ASN A 229 -21.37 -6.02 -2.46
CA ASN A 229 -21.68 -6.77 -3.68
C ASN A 229 -21.55 -5.81 -4.87
N VAL A 230 -20.59 -6.08 -5.74
CA VAL A 230 -20.29 -5.19 -6.87
C VAL A 230 -21.38 -5.27 -7.94
N ASP A 231 -21.98 -6.44 -8.14
CA ASP A 231 -22.98 -6.68 -9.19
C ASP A 231 -24.32 -6.01 -8.86
N SER A 232 -24.78 -6.12 -7.60
CA SER A 232 -26.00 -5.45 -7.15
C SER A 232 -25.76 -4.03 -6.62
N ASN A 233 -24.49 -3.62 -6.47
CA ASN A 233 -24.08 -2.37 -5.83
C ASN A 233 -24.67 -2.19 -4.41
N GLU A 234 -24.80 -3.30 -3.67
CA GLU A 234 -25.38 -3.31 -2.32
C GLU A 234 -24.30 -3.50 -1.26
N MET A 235 -24.41 -2.75 -0.16
CA MET A 235 -23.57 -2.94 1.00
C MET A 235 -24.02 -4.16 1.78
N LEU A 236 -23.21 -5.23 1.74
CA LEU A 236 -23.48 -6.48 2.45
C LEU A 236 -23.23 -6.35 3.95
N SER A 237 -22.13 -5.67 4.32
CA SER A 237 -21.81 -5.37 5.70
C SER A 237 -20.88 -4.16 5.81
N SER A 238 -20.94 -3.48 6.95
CA SER A 238 -20.06 -2.36 7.27
C SER A 238 -19.72 -2.40 8.74
N TRP A 239 -18.45 -2.17 9.06
CA TRP A 239 -17.94 -2.13 10.42
C TRP A 239 -17.15 -0.85 10.60
N SER A 240 -17.37 -0.17 11.72
CA SER A 240 -16.65 1.04 12.07
C SER A 240 -16.16 0.96 13.51
N LEU A 241 -15.01 1.58 13.76
CA LEU A 241 -14.39 1.71 15.07
C LEU A 241 -13.67 3.06 15.16
N GLN A 242 -13.52 3.57 16.37
CA GLN A 242 -12.80 4.81 16.63
C GLN A 242 -11.50 4.49 17.37
N HIS A 243 -10.37 4.96 16.82
CA HIS A 243 -9.07 5.05 17.48
C HIS A 243 -8.91 6.41 18.13
N ASP A 244 -8.04 6.51 19.13
CA ASP A 244 -7.80 7.77 19.84
C ASP A 244 -6.86 8.72 19.08
N SER A 245 -6.20 8.23 18.02
CA SER A 245 -5.31 9.04 17.19
C SER A 245 -5.47 8.81 15.68
N PRO A 246 -4.98 9.74 14.83
CA PRO A 246 -5.11 9.65 13.38
C PRO A 246 -4.58 8.34 12.79
N ILE A 247 -5.32 7.75 11.86
CA ILE A 247 -4.88 6.56 11.13
C ILE A 247 -3.89 6.98 10.04
N THR A 248 -2.63 6.59 10.19
CA THR A 248 -1.56 6.93 9.23
C THR A 248 -1.60 6.05 7.99
N CYS A 249 -1.95 4.77 8.15
CA CYS A 249 -2.06 3.80 7.06
C CYS A 249 -3.04 2.69 7.42
N ILE A 250 -3.78 2.19 6.43
CA ILE A 250 -4.63 1.00 6.57
C ILE A 250 -4.40 0.04 5.42
N LYS A 251 -4.33 -1.26 5.71
CA LYS A 251 -4.12 -2.31 4.68
C LYS A 251 -4.97 -3.54 4.91
N ILE A 252 -5.60 -4.02 3.84
CA ILE A 252 -6.27 -5.31 3.75
C ILE A 252 -5.24 -6.34 3.29
N PHE A 253 -5.19 -7.50 3.94
CA PHE A 253 -4.29 -8.57 3.54
C PHE A 253 -4.82 -9.96 3.89
N THR A 254 -4.19 -10.98 3.33
CA THR A 254 -4.39 -12.39 3.68
C THR A 254 -3.13 -12.90 4.37
N LEU A 255 -3.26 -13.83 5.32
CA LEU A 255 -2.09 -14.48 5.90
C LEU A 255 -1.40 -15.41 4.90
N GLU A 256 -2.17 -16.17 4.13
CA GLU A 256 -1.63 -17.06 3.12
C GLU A 256 -1.32 -16.29 1.84
N TYR A 257 -0.11 -16.49 1.32
CA TYR A 257 0.32 -15.97 0.04
C TYR A 257 0.06 -17.02 -1.05
N SER A 258 -1.01 -16.84 -1.84
CA SER A 258 -1.27 -17.72 -2.98
C SER A 258 -0.74 -17.09 -4.27
N VAL A 259 0.47 -17.50 -4.68
CA VAL A 259 0.93 -17.23 -6.05
C VAL A 259 0.66 -18.44 -6.92
N SER A 260 0.08 -18.19 -8.08
CA SER A 260 -0.02 -19.18 -9.13
C SER A 260 1.38 -19.59 -9.55
N GLN A 261 1.71 -20.86 -9.35
CA GLN A 261 2.98 -21.43 -9.76
C GLN A 261 3.23 -21.12 -11.24
N PRO A 262 4.39 -20.52 -11.60
CA PRO A 262 4.74 -20.27 -12.99
C PRO A 262 4.70 -21.56 -13.80
N GLY A 263 4.16 -21.51 -15.02
CA GLY A 263 3.95 -22.72 -15.84
C GLY A 263 5.22 -23.51 -16.19
N PHE A 264 6.40 -22.88 -16.07
CA PHE A 264 7.70 -23.55 -16.25
C PHE A 264 8.13 -24.41 -15.05
N ILE A 265 7.60 -24.12 -13.85
CA ILE A 265 7.82 -24.95 -12.66
C ILE A 265 6.77 -26.06 -12.73
N SER A 266 7.02 -27.08 -13.53
CA SER A 266 6.14 -28.25 -13.66
C SER A 266 6.35 -29.18 -12.48
N GLU A 267 5.55 -29.03 -11.43
CA GLU A 267 5.27 -30.14 -10.51
C GLU A 267 3.77 -30.25 -10.30
N LYS A 268 3.27 -31.49 -10.43
CA LYS A 268 1.86 -31.87 -10.16
C LYS A 268 1.54 -31.71 -8.67
N ARG A 269 1.58 -30.50 -8.13
CA ARG A 269 1.03 -30.21 -6.80
C ARG A 269 -0.48 -30.26 -6.91
N LYS A 270 -1.11 -31.02 -6.01
CA LYS A 270 -2.57 -31.04 -5.82
C LYS A 270 -3.04 -29.58 -5.75
N VAL A 271 -3.90 -29.18 -6.69
CA VAL A 271 -4.61 -27.90 -6.63
C VAL A 271 -5.21 -27.81 -5.24
N ARG A 272 -4.68 -26.91 -4.39
CA ARG A 272 -5.28 -26.65 -3.08
C ARG A 272 -6.72 -26.23 -3.38
N LYS A 273 -7.71 -26.86 -2.70
CA LYS A 273 -9.10 -26.41 -2.78
C LYS A 273 -9.09 -24.90 -2.56
N VAL A 274 -9.73 -24.15 -3.44
CA VAL A 274 -9.93 -22.71 -3.28
C VAL A 274 -10.77 -22.54 -2.01
N VAL A 275 -10.11 -22.32 -0.89
CA VAL A 275 -10.74 -21.85 0.33
C VAL A 275 -10.93 -20.36 0.15
N ASP A 276 -12.11 -19.85 0.49
CA ASP A 276 -12.36 -18.41 0.42
C ASP A 276 -11.27 -17.66 1.21
N PRO A 277 -10.69 -16.59 0.63
CA PRO A 277 -9.60 -15.87 1.27
C PRO A 277 -10.06 -15.27 2.60
N VAL A 278 -9.27 -15.51 3.65
CA VAL A 278 -9.49 -14.91 4.97
C VAL A 278 -8.80 -13.55 4.99
N PHE A 279 -9.60 -12.48 5.02
CA PHE A 279 -9.09 -11.11 5.04
C PHE A 279 -8.87 -10.60 6.46
N HIS A 280 -7.73 -9.97 6.65
CA HIS A 280 -7.33 -9.24 7.83
C HIS A 280 -7.17 -7.76 7.47
N VAL A 281 -7.33 -6.87 8.44
CA VAL A 281 -7.11 -5.43 8.26
C VAL A 281 -6.08 -4.99 9.28
N LEU A 282 -4.97 -4.44 8.81
CA LEU A 282 -3.97 -3.77 9.63
C LEU A 282 -4.27 -2.28 9.64
N ALA A 283 -4.32 -1.68 10.83
CA ALA A 283 -4.38 -0.25 11.04
C ALA A 283 -3.13 0.25 11.76
N LEU A 284 -2.48 1.24 11.18
CA LEU A 284 -1.40 2.01 11.78
C LEU A 284 -1.99 3.32 12.31
N SER A 285 -1.69 3.64 13.56
CA SER A 285 -2.18 4.83 14.25
C SER A 285 -0.98 5.69 14.62
N ALA A 286 -1.16 7.01 14.64
CA ALA A 286 -0.05 7.93 14.85
C ALA A 286 0.56 7.83 16.25
N LEU A 287 -0.28 7.58 17.27
CA LEU A 287 0.10 7.55 18.68
C LEU A 287 -0.19 6.20 19.35
N GLU A 288 -1.06 5.38 18.76
CA GLU A 288 -1.43 4.08 19.33
C GLU A 288 -0.64 2.94 18.71
N PRO A 289 -0.51 1.81 19.42
CA PRO A 289 0.03 0.59 18.84
C PRO A 289 -0.72 0.17 17.57
N ALA A 290 0.02 -0.27 16.57
CA ALA A 290 -0.55 -0.87 15.37
C ALA A 290 -1.41 -2.08 15.72
N ALA A 291 -2.56 -2.24 15.06
CA ALA A 291 -3.53 -3.26 15.39
C ALA A 291 -3.99 -4.04 14.14
N VAL A 292 -4.08 -5.36 14.27
CA VAL A 292 -4.59 -6.27 13.23
C VAL A 292 -5.98 -6.77 13.63
N TYR A 293 -6.99 -6.40 12.83
CA TYR A 293 -8.34 -6.95 12.89
C TYR A 293 -8.41 -8.21 12.05
N ARG A 294 -8.86 -9.31 12.66
CA ARG A 294 -8.71 -10.64 12.06
C ARG A 294 -10.02 -11.16 11.49
N ASN A 295 -9.94 -11.81 10.33
CA ASN A 295 -11.07 -12.42 9.66
C ASN A 295 -12.27 -11.46 9.61
N VAL A 296 -12.05 -10.31 8.98
CA VAL A 296 -12.98 -9.17 9.06
C VAL A 296 -14.34 -9.50 8.46
N LEU A 297 -14.40 -10.43 7.49
CA LEU A 297 -15.68 -10.88 6.93
C LEU A 297 -16.56 -11.61 7.95
N SER A 298 -15.96 -12.37 8.88
CA SER A 298 -16.72 -13.08 9.93
C SER A 298 -16.83 -12.28 11.22
N ASN A 299 -15.75 -11.64 11.65
CA ASN A 299 -15.64 -11.01 12.98
C ASN A 299 -15.83 -9.49 12.94
N GLY A 300 -15.82 -8.88 11.75
CA GLY A 300 -15.75 -7.42 11.61
C GLY A 300 -14.46 -6.85 12.21
N LEU A 301 -14.59 -5.74 12.93
CA LEU A 301 -13.51 -5.09 13.66
C LEU A 301 -13.46 -5.50 15.14
N LYS A 302 -14.08 -6.63 15.50
CA LYS A 302 -14.09 -7.15 16.87
C LYS A 302 -12.81 -7.96 17.09
N GLU A 303 -12.15 -7.76 18.24
CA GLU A 303 -10.88 -8.39 18.63
C GLU A 303 -9.63 -7.93 17.84
N PRO A 304 -9.17 -6.69 18.08
CA PRO A 304 -7.87 -6.25 17.58
C PRO A 304 -6.75 -7.09 18.22
N LEU A 305 -5.80 -7.54 17.40
CA LEU A 305 -4.54 -8.08 17.85
C LEU A 305 -3.46 -7.00 17.70
N VAL A 306 -3.00 -6.48 18.83
CA VAL A 306 -1.97 -5.44 18.87
C VAL A 306 -0.62 -6.01 18.46
N LEU A 307 0.08 -5.29 17.56
CA LEU A 307 1.46 -5.58 17.21
C LEU A 307 2.37 -5.09 18.34
N PRO A 308 3.11 -5.99 19.01
CA PRO A 308 3.91 -5.64 20.16
C PRO A 308 4.99 -4.62 19.79
N GLN A 309 5.23 -3.67 20.70
CA GLN A 309 6.29 -2.66 20.58
C GLN A 309 6.18 -1.73 19.34
N SER A 310 5.05 -1.73 18.66
CA SER A 310 4.83 -0.92 17.45
C SER A 310 4.80 0.59 17.69
N ASN A 311 4.46 1.02 18.92
CA ASN A 311 4.46 2.43 19.33
C ASN A 311 5.66 2.82 20.22
N LYS A 312 6.68 1.95 20.33
CA LYS A 312 7.79 2.14 21.28
C LYS A 312 8.84 3.15 20.80
N PHE A 313 8.97 3.35 19.49
CA PHE A 313 10.03 4.15 18.88
C PHE A 313 9.45 5.46 18.35
N ASP A 314 8.64 5.36 17.31
CA ASP A 314 8.16 6.51 16.55
C ASP A 314 6.84 6.18 15.83
N VAL A 315 6.30 7.17 15.14
CA VAL A 315 5.06 7.13 14.37
C VAL A 315 5.18 6.12 13.22
N PRO A 316 4.35 5.07 13.16
CA PRO A 316 4.31 4.16 12.02
C PRO A 316 3.65 4.87 10.82
N LEU A 317 4.30 4.88 9.66
CA LEU A 317 3.87 5.65 8.48
C LEU A 317 3.42 4.79 7.32
N CYS A 318 4.11 3.68 7.06
CA CYS A 318 3.85 2.83 5.91
C CYS A 318 4.01 1.36 6.26
N VAL A 319 3.43 0.50 5.42
CA VAL A 319 3.52 -0.94 5.58
C VAL A 319 3.79 -1.64 4.25
N CYS A 320 4.59 -2.69 4.31
CA CYS A 320 4.70 -3.70 3.26
C CYS A 320 4.25 -5.05 3.84
N ILE A 321 3.41 -5.77 3.11
CA ILE A 321 2.92 -7.09 3.51
C ILE A 321 3.42 -8.07 2.46
N VAL A 322 4.33 -8.95 2.88
CA VAL A 322 5.08 -9.80 1.96
C VAL A 322 5.63 -11.01 2.72
N ASP A 323 5.68 -12.14 2.03
CA ASP A 323 6.39 -13.34 2.45
C ASP A 323 7.90 -13.16 2.21
N ILE A 324 8.64 -12.88 3.29
CA ILE A 324 10.07 -12.56 3.28
C ILE A 324 10.92 -13.84 3.29
N ASP A 325 10.49 -14.86 4.03
CA ASP A 325 11.24 -16.12 4.17
C ASP A 325 10.74 -17.23 3.24
N PHE A 326 9.80 -16.91 2.35
CA PHE A 326 9.24 -17.77 1.32
C PHE A 326 8.55 -19.02 1.88
N ASP A 327 7.95 -18.92 3.07
CA ASP A 327 7.22 -20.01 3.71
C ASP A 327 5.74 -20.11 3.29
N GLY A 328 5.27 -19.16 2.48
CA GLY A 328 3.91 -19.04 1.98
C GLY A 328 2.97 -18.26 2.91
N CYS A 329 3.48 -17.66 3.99
CA CYS A 329 2.75 -16.77 4.88
C CYS A 329 3.31 -15.35 4.79
N ASN A 330 2.43 -14.35 4.71
CA ASN A 330 2.87 -12.96 4.67
C ASN A 330 3.33 -12.48 6.06
N GLU A 331 4.51 -11.88 6.11
CA GLU A 331 4.95 -11.02 7.21
C GLU A 331 4.45 -9.58 7.04
N ILE A 332 4.51 -8.82 8.14
CA ILE A 332 4.20 -7.40 8.16
C ILE A 332 5.50 -6.63 8.42
N MET A 333 5.85 -5.75 7.49
CA MET A 333 6.95 -4.80 7.65
C MET A 333 6.39 -3.38 7.82
N ILE A 334 6.68 -2.71 8.92
CA ILE A 334 6.24 -1.33 9.18
C ILE A 334 7.44 -0.40 9.10
N GLY A 335 7.32 0.66 8.30
CA GLY A 335 8.26 1.77 8.28
C GLY A 335 7.77 2.89 9.20
N THR A 336 8.67 3.43 10.02
CA THR A 336 8.38 4.51 10.97
C THR A 336 9.02 5.84 10.53
N TYR A 337 8.53 6.95 11.07
CA TYR A 337 9.12 8.28 10.83
C TYR A 337 10.61 8.33 11.22
N GLY A 338 10.97 7.67 12.32
CA GLY A 338 12.31 7.58 12.87
C GLY A 338 13.28 6.70 12.09
N GLN A 339 12.91 6.29 10.87
CA GLN A 339 13.73 5.46 9.97
C GLN A 339 14.04 4.07 10.52
N GLU A 340 13.17 3.57 11.39
CA GLU A 340 13.20 2.18 11.87
C GLU A 340 12.24 1.31 11.06
N LEU A 341 12.71 0.10 10.74
CA LEU A 341 11.92 -0.95 10.10
C LEU A 341 11.53 -2.00 11.15
N LEU A 342 10.22 -2.23 11.30
CA LEU A 342 9.66 -3.22 12.23
C LEU A 342 9.17 -4.43 11.43
N ALA A 343 9.72 -5.62 11.69
CA ALA A 343 9.26 -6.85 11.05
C ALA A 343 8.50 -7.75 12.04
N TYR A 344 7.34 -8.23 11.62
CA TYR A 344 6.45 -9.11 12.38
C TYR A 344 6.13 -10.38 11.61
N LYS A 345 6.32 -11.53 12.26
CA LYS A 345 5.92 -12.84 11.74
C LYS A 345 4.77 -13.42 12.55
N PHE A 346 3.81 -14.01 11.85
CA PHE A 346 2.67 -14.63 12.48
C PHE A 346 3.05 -15.99 13.08
N ILE A 347 2.71 -16.24 14.34
CA ILE A 347 2.93 -17.53 15.00
C ILE A 347 1.58 -18.15 15.38
N SER A 348 1.26 -19.27 14.74
CA SER A 348 0.16 -20.14 15.17
C SER A 348 0.66 -21.14 16.20
N GLN A 349 0.38 -20.91 17.48
CA GLN A 349 0.68 -21.93 18.50
C GLN A 349 -0.32 -23.08 18.37
N LYS A 350 0.13 -24.22 17.87
CA LYS A 350 -0.54 -25.50 18.15
C LYS A 350 -0.25 -25.84 19.61
N GLN A 351 -1.28 -25.92 20.45
CA GLN A 351 -1.13 -26.52 21.77
C GLN A 351 -0.61 -27.95 21.58
N THR A 352 0.66 -28.18 21.86
CA THR A 352 1.17 -29.53 22.06
C THR A 352 0.59 -29.99 23.40
N SER A 353 -0.47 -30.79 23.33
CA SER A 353 -0.88 -31.61 24.46
C SER A 353 0.30 -32.50 24.81
N LYS A 354 1.09 -32.11 25.81
CA LYS A 354 1.97 -33.04 26.52
C LYS A 354 1.04 -34.03 27.22
N SER A 355 0.69 -35.12 26.54
CA SER A 355 0.29 -36.34 27.20
C SER A 355 1.51 -36.86 27.93
N GLY A 356 1.66 -36.43 29.18
CA GLY A 356 2.52 -37.12 30.14
C GLY A 356 2.01 -38.56 30.22
N LYS A 357 2.74 -39.49 29.61
CA LYS A 357 2.61 -40.91 29.94
C LYS A 357 3.18 -41.09 31.34
N SER A 358 2.26 -41.48 32.23
CA SER A 358 2.42 -42.35 33.42
C SER A 358 3.75 -42.33 34.15
#